data_AF-A0A0W8DB70-F1
#
_entry.id   AF-A0A0W8DB70-F1
#
_cell.length_a   1.000
_cell.length_b   1.000
_cell.length_c   1.000
_cell.angle_alpha   90.00
_cell.angle_beta   90.00
_cell.angle_gamma   90.00
#
_symmetry.space_group_name_H-M   'P 1'
#
loop_
_entity.id
_entity.type
_entity.pdbx_description
1 polymer ?
#
loop_
_entity_poly.entity_id
_entity_poly.type
_entity_poly.pdbx_seq_one_letter_code
_entity_poly.pdbx_strand_id
1 'polypeptide(L)'
;MSSPHVRISQIASHLSSHDPHAEESDYAQRVKQTEAFIRSDRFKYVKRPYGAEDVVKLQGTIPAANAGAAMSSKLYKMLRELQAAKKTSHTFGALDTIQVTQMAKHLSTVYVSGWQSSSTASTSNEPGPDVADYPMDTVPNKVDQLFRAQLFHDRKQRQGQDPHQMLAYNLSPSFNWDAAGMSDTEIETFVTDLARLGFCWMFITLAGFHSDALGITRFARDYSKRGMLAYVEGVQRAERNEGVETLKHQGWSGTELVDAMQNTITGGLSSTNTMGHGVTEAQF
;
A
#
# COMPACT_ATOMS: atom_id res chain seq x y z
N MET A 1 -0.15 7.83 -33.83
CA MET A 1 -0.15 9.13 -33.09
C MET A 1 -1.52 9.76 -33.24
N SER A 2 -2.39 9.68 -32.23
CA SER A 2 -3.71 10.33 -32.26
C SER A 2 -3.52 11.84 -32.15
N SER A 3 -4.01 12.59 -33.13
CA SER A 3 -3.78 14.02 -33.28
C SER A 3 -4.41 14.81 -32.10
N PRO A 4 -3.68 15.75 -31.47
CA PRO A 4 -4.18 16.54 -30.33
C PRO A 4 -5.45 17.36 -30.65
N HIS A 5 -5.78 17.56 -31.93
CA HIS A 5 -6.99 18.26 -32.35
C HIS A 5 -8.31 17.53 -32.05
N VAL A 6 -8.31 16.20 -31.91
CA VAL A 6 -9.56 15.43 -31.64
C VAL A 6 -10.06 15.66 -30.21
N ARG A 7 -9.17 15.86 -29.23
CA ARG A 7 -9.57 16.11 -27.84
C ARG A 7 -10.11 17.52 -27.62
N ILE A 8 -9.55 18.52 -28.33
CA ILE A 8 -9.99 19.92 -28.21
C ILE A 8 -11.37 20.10 -28.86
N SER A 9 -11.65 19.46 -30.00
CA SER A 9 -12.96 19.55 -30.65
C SER A 9 -14.07 18.83 -29.85
N GLN A 10 -13.75 17.74 -29.15
CA GLN A 10 -14.68 17.07 -28.22
C GLN A 10 -14.97 17.90 -26.96
N ILE A 11 -13.96 18.61 -26.43
CA ILE A 11 -14.15 19.55 -25.32
C ILE A 11 -14.96 20.77 -25.77
N ALA A 12 -14.67 21.30 -26.96
CA ALA A 12 -15.36 22.45 -27.53
C ALA A 12 -16.83 22.14 -27.89
N SER A 13 -17.12 20.94 -28.39
CA SER A 13 -18.50 20.53 -28.69
C SER A 13 -19.34 20.32 -27.43
N HIS A 14 -18.75 19.79 -26.35
CA HIS A 14 -19.39 19.77 -25.03
C HIS A 14 -19.66 21.17 -24.52
N LEU A 15 -18.68 22.10 -24.64
CA LEU A 15 -18.82 23.51 -24.25
C LEU A 15 -19.86 24.29 -25.07
N SER A 16 -20.19 23.85 -26.29
CA SER A 16 -21.09 24.58 -27.20
C SER A 16 -22.53 24.04 -27.24
N SER A 17 -22.81 22.86 -26.68
CA SER A 17 -24.15 22.24 -26.70
C SER A 17 -24.88 22.33 -25.35
N HIS A 18 -24.70 23.44 -24.64
CA HIS A 18 -25.23 23.65 -23.28
C HIS A 18 -26.74 23.94 -23.35
N ASP A 19 -27.57 22.95 -23.01
CA ASP A 19 -28.97 23.18 -22.64
C ASP A 19 -29.02 23.52 -21.13
N PRO A 20 -29.30 24.78 -20.75
CA PRO A 20 -29.28 25.21 -19.36
C PRO A 20 -30.23 24.40 -18.46
N HIS A 21 -31.34 23.89 -19.01
CA HIS A 21 -32.28 23.08 -18.26
C HIS A 21 -31.78 21.65 -18.03
N ALA A 22 -31.04 21.09 -18.99
CA ALA A 22 -30.37 19.80 -18.82
C ALA A 22 -29.23 19.88 -17.77
N GLU A 23 -28.52 21.02 -17.73
CA GLU A 23 -27.46 21.28 -16.75
C GLU A 23 -27.99 21.44 -15.33
N GLU A 24 -29.07 22.21 -15.16
CA GLU A 24 -29.69 22.38 -13.84
C GLU A 24 -30.25 21.06 -13.31
N SER A 25 -30.81 20.24 -14.20
CA SER A 25 -31.26 18.87 -13.88
C SER A 25 -30.11 17.93 -13.51
N ASP A 26 -29.01 17.91 -14.28
CA ASP A 26 -27.81 17.11 -13.96
C ASP A 26 -27.16 17.55 -12.65
N TYR A 27 -27.01 18.87 -12.44
CA TYR A 27 -26.48 19.42 -11.21
C TYR A 27 -27.32 18.99 -10.00
N ALA A 28 -28.64 19.17 -10.05
CA ALA A 28 -29.55 18.74 -8.99
C ALA A 28 -29.47 17.23 -8.72
N GLN A 29 -29.38 16.41 -9.78
CA GLN A 29 -29.20 14.98 -9.67
C GLN A 29 -27.88 14.62 -8.97
N ARG A 30 -26.78 15.29 -9.31
CA ARG A 30 -25.46 15.06 -8.71
C ARG A 30 -25.37 15.51 -7.26
N VAL A 31 -26.05 16.61 -6.91
CA VAL A 31 -26.20 17.03 -5.51
C VAL A 31 -26.92 15.94 -4.71
N LYS A 32 -28.03 15.41 -5.23
CA LYS A 32 -28.78 14.32 -4.59
C LYS A 32 -27.95 13.04 -4.46
N GLN A 33 -27.19 12.66 -5.48
CA GLN A 33 -26.29 11.50 -5.44
C GLN A 33 -25.17 11.69 -4.41
N THR A 34 -24.56 12.87 -4.38
CA THR A 34 -23.51 13.22 -3.41
C THR A 34 -24.08 13.21 -2.00
N GLU A 35 -25.27 13.75 -1.79
CA GLU A 35 -25.97 13.73 -0.51
C GLU A 35 -26.27 12.31 -0.03
N ALA A 36 -26.79 11.45 -0.91
CA ALA A 36 -27.00 10.04 -0.61
C ALA A 36 -25.68 9.34 -0.24
N PHE A 37 -24.60 9.62 -0.98
CA PHE A 37 -23.27 9.06 -0.71
C PHE A 37 -22.72 9.49 0.64
N ILE A 38 -22.73 10.79 0.97
CA ILE A 38 -22.20 11.29 2.26
C ILE A 38 -23.04 10.85 3.46
N ARG A 39 -24.32 10.51 3.26
CA ARG A 39 -25.23 9.97 4.29
C ARG A 39 -25.14 8.45 4.46
N SER A 40 -24.39 7.75 3.61
CA SER A 40 -24.20 6.30 3.73
C SER A 40 -23.48 5.92 5.04
N ASP A 41 -23.67 4.67 5.46
CA ASP A 41 -23.04 4.12 6.68
C ASP A 41 -21.51 4.27 6.71
N ARG A 42 -20.87 4.35 5.53
CA ARG A 42 -19.43 4.60 5.37
C ARG A 42 -18.96 5.85 6.12
N PHE A 43 -19.83 6.86 6.23
CA PHE A 43 -19.52 8.18 6.75
C PHE A 43 -20.28 8.53 8.02
N LYS A 44 -20.94 7.56 8.68
CA LYS A 44 -21.69 7.75 9.93
C LYS A 44 -20.92 8.54 11.00
N TYR A 45 -19.58 8.40 11.04
CA TYR A 45 -18.70 9.04 12.03
C TYR A 45 -17.88 10.20 11.45
N VAL A 46 -18.14 10.63 10.21
CA VAL A 46 -17.38 11.69 9.52
C VAL A 46 -18.17 12.99 9.58
N LYS A 47 -17.60 13.98 10.28
CA LYS A 47 -18.12 15.35 10.30
C LYS A 47 -17.49 16.15 9.16
N ARG A 48 -18.32 16.75 8.31
CA ARG A 48 -17.88 17.64 7.22
C ARG A 48 -18.34 19.06 7.53
N PRO A 49 -17.47 20.08 7.46
CA PRO A 49 -17.86 21.48 7.63
C PRO A 49 -18.46 22.10 6.35
N TYR A 50 -18.93 21.28 5.39
CA TYR A 50 -19.44 21.68 4.08
C TYR A 50 -20.52 20.71 3.59
N GLY A 51 -21.39 21.18 2.68
CA GLY A 51 -22.52 20.43 2.14
C GLY A 51 -22.22 19.67 0.84
N ALA A 52 -23.22 18.94 0.32
CA ALA A 52 -23.12 18.25 -0.96
C ALA A 52 -22.97 19.24 -2.14
N GLU A 53 -23.68 20.36 -2.10
CA GLU A 53 -23.60 21.44 -3.11
C GLU A 53 -22.19 22.04 -3.19
N ASP A 54 -21.54 22.25 -2.04
CA ASP A 54 -20.17 22.76 -1.97
C ASP A 54 -19.17 21.85 -2.67
N VAL A 55 -19.45 20.54 -2.71
CA VAL A 55 -18.64 19.55 -3.42
C VAL A 55 -18.96 19.58 -4.90
N VAL A 56 -20.24 19.48 -5.27
CA VAL A 56 -20.66 19.34 -6.69
C VAL A 56 -20.26 20.56 -7.52
N LYS A 57 -20.36 21.78 -6.96
CA LYS A 57 -19.94 23.01 -7.65
C LYS A 57 -18.47 23.03 -8.08
N LEU A 58 -17.61 22.19 -7.48
CA LEU A 58 -16.17 22.11 -7.77
C LEU A 58 -15.79 20.95 -8.70
N GLN A 59 -16.71 20.04 -9.02
CA GLN A 59 -16.40 18.80 -9.74
C GLN A 59 -16.31 18.96 -11.27
N GLY A 60 -16.68 20.12 -11.83
CA GLY A 60 -16.83 20.29 -13.28
C GLY A 60 -17.94 19.40 -13.87
N THR A 61 -18.01 19.32 -15.21
CA THR A 61 -19.05 18.58 -15.94
C THR A 61 -18.66 17.16 -16.34
N ILE A 62 -17.38 16.79 -16.22
CA ILE A 62 -16.87 15.46 -16.60
C ILE A 62 -16.31 14.75 -15.35
N PRO A 63 -16.99 13.72 -14.83
CA PRO A 63 -16.51 13.00 -13.65
C PRO A 63 -15.25 12.17 -13.94
N ALA A 64 -14.25 12.26 -13.06
CA ALA A 64 -13.05 11.44 -13.15
C ALA A 64 -13.30 10.04 -12.55
N ALA A 65 -12.96 8.99 -13.30
CA ALA A 65 -12.95 7.62 -12.76
C ALA A 65 -11.72 7.43 -11.86
N ASN A 66 -11.94 6.95 -10.62
CA ASN A 66 -10.85 6.67 -9.67
C ASN A 66 -10.82 5.18 -9.32
N ALA A 67 -9.82 4.46 -9.86
CA ALA A 67 -9.62 3.03 -9.57
C ALA A 67 -9.41 2.75 -8.06
N GLY A 68 -8.89 3.73 -7.31
CA GLY A 68 -8.70 3.63 -5.86
C GLY A 68 -10.01 3.58 -5.06
N ALA A 69 -11.14 3.99 -5.63
CA ALA A 69 -12.43 3.97 -4.94
C ALA A 69 -12.86 2.53 -4.55
N ALA A 70 -12.68 1.57 -5.46
CA ALA A 70 -12.96 0.16 -5.21
C ALA A 70 -12.07 -0.40 -4.09
N MET A 71 -10.78 -0.08 -4.11
CA MET A 71 -9.83 -0.50 -3.08
C MET A 71 -10.12 0.13 -1.71
N SER A 72 -10.53 1.40 -1.68
CA SER A 72 -10.92 2.08 -0.44
C SER A 72 -12.17 1.44 0.20
N SER A 73 -13.09 0.95 -0.63
CA SER A 73 -14.31 0.27 -0.18
C SER A 73 -13.98 -1.11 0.39
N LYS A 74 -13.10 -1.87 -0.30
CA LYS A 74 -12.56 -3.14 0.19
C LYS A 74 -11.86 -2.96 1.54
N LEU A 75 -10.97 -1.99 1.65
CA LEU A 75 -10.23 -1.70 2.89
C LEU A 75 -11.18 -1.32 4.03
N TYR A 76 -12.12 -0.40 3.78
CA TYR A 76 -13.07 0.02 4.81
C TYR A 76 -13.88 -1.14 5.37
N LYS A 77 -14.45 -1.98 4.48
CA LYS A 77 -15.23 -3.15 4.88
C LYS A 77 -14.40 -4.08 5.77
N MET A 78 -13.19 -4.45 5.32
CA MET A 78 -12.29 -5.33 6.06
C MET A 78 -11.93 -4.75 7.44
N LEU A 79 -11.57 -3.47 7.54
CA LEU A 79 -11.22 -2.86 8.82
C LEU A 79 -12.39 -2.81 9.80
N ARG A 80 -13.62 -2.58 9.32
CA ARG A 80 -14.82 -2.63 10.16
C ARG A 80 -15.11 -4.04 10.67
N GLU A 81 -14.96 -5.05 9.83
CA GLU A 81 -15.11 -6.46 10.21
C GLU A 81 -14.07 -6.85 11.27
N LEU A 82 -12.81 -6.44 11.07
CA LEU A 82 -11.72 -6.69 12.01
C LEU A 82 -11.95 -5.97 13.36
N GLN A 83 -12.35 -4.71 13.34
CA GLN A 83 -12.70 -3.95 14.53
C GLN A 83 -13.81 -4.64 15.33
N ALA A 84 -14.89 -5.06 14.67
CA ALA A 84 -16.00 -5.76 15.30
C ALA A 84 -15.57 -7.12 15.89
N ALA A 85 -14.67 -7.83 15.21
CA ALA A 85 -14.13 -9.11 15.64
C ALA A 85 -13.00 -9.00 16.68
N LYS A 86 -12.57 -7.77 17.05
CA LYS A 86 -11.37 -7.52 17.87
C LYS A 86 -10.12 -8.22 17.30
N LYS A 87 -10.00 -8.19 15.97
CA LYS A 87 -8.89 -8.70 15.19
C LYS A 87 -8.20 -7.55 14.46
N THR A 88 -7.07 -7.84 13.84
CA THR A 88 -6.28 -6.87 13.10
C THR A 88 -5.83 -7.41 11.75
N SER A 89 -5.70 -6.52 10.78
CA SER A 89 -4.79 -6.72 9.66
C SER A 89 -3.45 -6.13 10.07
N HIS A 90 -2.35 -6.81 9.78
CA HIS A 90 -1.02 -6.27 9.98
C HIS A 90 -0.20 -6.41 8.70
N THR A 91 0.72 -5.48 8.48
CA THR A 91 1.57 -5.43 7.29
C THR A 91 2.90 -4.75 7.60
N PHE A 92 3.70 -4.46 6.58
CA PHE A 92 4.89 -3.65 6.72
C PHE A 92 5.13 -2.78 5.48
N GLY A 93 6.08 -1.85 5.60
CA GLY A 93 6.48 -0.95 4.53
C GLY A 93 7.14 -1.70 3.37
N ALA A 94 6.48 -1.73 2.21
CA ALA A 94 7.02 -2.31 0.98
C ALA A 94 7.90 -1.29 0.23
N LEU A 95 9.09 -1.70 -0.18
CA LEU A 95 10.00 -0.86 -0.97
C LEU A 95 9.71 -0.87 -2.47
N ASP A 96 9.43 -2.05 -3.01
CA ASP A 96 9.34 -2.26 -4.45
C ASP A 96 8.28 -3.30 -4.84
N THR A 97 8.22 -3.60 -6.14
CA THR A 97 7.26 -4.54 -6.70
C THR A 97 7.54 -6.00 -6.32
N ILE A 98 8.81 -6.38 -6.09
CA ILE A 98 9.17 -7.73 -5.67
C ILE A 98 8.64 -7.97 -4.26
N GLN A 99 8.83 -7.02 -3.35
CA GLN A 99 8.30 -7.11 -1.99
C GLN A 99 6.77 -7.21 -2.01
N VAL A 100 6.08 -6.35 -2.78
CA VAL A 100 4.61 -6.37 -2.85
C VAL A 100 4.06 -7.70 -3.34
N THR A 101 4.66 -8.32 -4.37
CA THR A 101 4.18 -9.61 -4.90
C THR A 101 4.37 -10.76 -3.91
N GLN A 102 5.49 -10.77 -3.16
CA GLN A 102 5.70 -11.77 -2.12
C GLN A 102 4.79 -11.53 -0.90
N MET A 103 4.62 -10.26 -0.48
CA MET A 103 3.74 -9.88 0.63
C MET A 103 2.28 -10.27 0.37
N ALA A 104 1.77 -10.08 -0.85
CA ALA A 104 0.36 -10.30 -1.19
C ALA A 104 -0.12 -11.75 -0.96
N LYS A 105 0.81 -12.71 -0.87
CA LYS A 105 0.53 -14.12 -0.58
C LYS A 105 0.16 -14.37 0.89
N HIS A 106 0.58 -13.48 1.79
CA HIS A 106 0.49 -13.67 3.23
C HIS A 106 -0.25 -12.52 3.94
N LEU A 107 -0.22 -11.32 3.37
CA LEU A 107 -0.71 -10.10 3.99
C LEU A 107 -1.90 -9.52 3.21
N SER A 108 -2.90 -9.04 3.95
CA SER A 108 -4.14 -8.49 3.38
C SER A 108 -4.06 -7.01 2.99
N THR A 109 -3.01 -6.32 3.42
CA THR A 109 -2.76 -4.90 3.15
C THR A 109 -1.28 -4.65 2.84
N VAL A 110 -0.98 -3.52 2.19
CA VAL A 110 0.37 -3.03 1.93
C VAL A 110 0.49 -1.64 2.55
N TYR A 111 1.59 -1.36 3.25
CA TYR A 111 1.93 -0.02 3.73
C TYR A 111 3.00 0.60 2.83
N VAL A 112 2.83 1.88 2.49
CA VAL A 112 3.82 2.66 1.74
C VAL A 112 4.38 3.71 2.70
N SER A 113 5.67 3.57 3.02
CA SER A 113 6.32 4.39 4.05
C SER A 113 6.98 5.63 3.44
N GLY A 114 6.62 6.81 3.95
CA GLY A 114 7.27 8.07 3.56
C GLY A 114 8.78 8.08 3.84
N TRP A 115 9.21 7.50 4.97
CA TRP A 115 10.62 7.34 5.30
C TRP A 115 11.37 6.50 4.26
N GLN A 116 10.79 5.35 3.87
CA GLN A 116 11.38 4.50 2.84
C GLN A 116 11.49 5.26 1.52
N SER A 117 10.42 5.94 1.11
CA SER A 117 10.43 6.76 -0.11
C SER A 117 11.47 7.88 -0.08
N SER A 118 11.67 8.55 1.06
CA SER A 118 12.70 9.59 1.22
C SER A 118 14.11 9.05 0.97
N SER A 119 14.39 7.84 1.43
CA SER A 119 15.72 7.23 1.31
C SER A 119 15.93 6.44 0.01
N THR A 120 14.87 5.99 -0.68
CA THR A 120 15.02 5.06 -1.82
C THR A 120 14.25 5.42 -3.09
N ALA A 121 13.29 6.34 -3.03
CA ALA A 121 12.37 6.63 -4.14
C ALA A 121 12.07 8.13 -4.33
N SER A 122 12.99 9.00 -3.90
CA SER A 122 12.93 10.44 -4.16
C SER A 122 12.89 10.71 -5.66
N THR A 123 11.94 11.54 -6.12
CA THR A 123 11.81 11.88 -7.55
C THR A 123 13.00 12.70 -8.08
N SER A 124 13.80 13.27 -7.18
CA SER A 124 15.07 13.93 -7.50
C SER A 124 16.27 12.97 -7.58
N ASN A 125 16.07 11.70 -7.24
CA ASN A 125 17.11 10.67 -7.04
C ASN A 125 18.15 11.00 -5.96
N GLU A 126 18.01 12.10 -5.23
CA GLU A 126 18.82 12.39 -4.05
C GLU A 126 18.17 11.73 -2.83
N PRO A 127 18.84 10.77 -2.16
CA PRO A 127 18.34 10.18 -0.93
C PRO A 127 18.45 11.18 0.22
N GLY A 128 17.49 11.16 1.13
CA GLY A 128 17.50 12.04 2.29
C GLY A 128 16.99 11.36 3.56
N PRO A 129 17.47 11.79 4.75
CA PRO A 129 16.83 11.43 6.00
C PRO A 129 15.38 11.94 6.02
N ASP A 130 14.51 11.29 6.79
CA ASP A 130 13.13 11.71 7.00
C ASP A 130 13.07 12.96 7.91
N VAL A 131 13.44 14.13 7.37
CA VAL A 131 13.66 15.37 8.13
C VAL A 131 12.44 16.27 8.20
N ALA A 132 11.35 15.75 8.77
CA ALA A 132 10.42 16.61 9.49
C ALA A 132 11.03 17.06 10.85
N ASP A 133 12.23 17.65 10.80
CA ASP A 133 13.01 18.43 11.79
C ASP A 133 12.82 18.26 13.33
N TYR A 134 12.86 17.03 13.88
CA TYR A 134 12.80 16.80 15.34
C TYR A 134 14.20 16.70 16.05
N PRO A 135 14.33 17.13 17.33
CA PRO A 135 15.61 17.17 18.09
C PRO A 135 16.19 15.82 18.61
N MET A 136 17.44 15.86 19.07
CA MET A 136 18.36 14.72 19.38
C MET A 136 18.11 13.92 20.69
N ASP A 137 17.09 14.25 21.48
CA ASP A 137 16.67 13.52 22.71
C ASP A 137 15.62 12.42 22.43
N THR A 138 15.42 12.10 21.15
CA THR A 138 14.27 11.37 20.62
C THR A 138 14.06 9.97 21.17
N VAL A 139 15.07 9.14 21.49
CA VAL A 139 14.82 7.71 21.77
C VAL A 139 14.25 7.42 23.17
N PRO A 140 14.85 7.89 24.29
CA PRO A 140 14.25 7.71 25.62
C PRO A 140 12.93 8.48 25.78
N ASN A 141 12.85 9.67 25.19
CA ASN A 141 11.61 10.46 25.18
C ASN A 141 10.55 9.86 24.28
N LYS A 142 10.89 9.10 23.22
CA LYS A 142 9.89 8.38 22.38
C LYS A 142 9.25 7.24 23.16
N VAL A 143 9.98 6.51 23.99
CA VAL A 143 9.40 5.44 24.83
C VAL A 143 8.42 6.02 25.85
N ASP A 144 8.81 7.06 26.59
CA ASP A 144 7.91 7.77 27.52
C ASP A 144 6.77 8.48 26.77
N GLN A 145 7.01 9.06 25.59
CA GLN A 145 5.99 9.66 24.74
C GLN A 145 4.97 8.63 24.25
N LEU A 146 5.41 7.45 23.81
CA LEU A 146 4.53 6.38 23.35
C LEU A 146 3.73 5.80 24.51
N PHE A 147 4.36 5.58 25.67
CA PHE A 147 3.66 5.12 26.87
C PHE A 147 2.67 6.18 27.38
N ARG A 148 3.04 7.46 27.42
CA ARG A 148 2.13 8.56 27.76
C ARG A 148 1.06 8.79 26.72
N ALA A 149 1.33 8.53 25.44
CA ALA A 149 0.33 8.54 24.38
C ALA A 149 -0.64 7.38 24.55
N GLN A 150 -0.18 6.17 24.88
CA GLN A 150 -1.04 5.04 25.23
C GLN A 150 -1.92 5.40 26.43
N LEU A 151 -1.35 5.96 27.50
CA LEU A 151 -2.11 6.42 28.66
C LEU A 151 -3.04 7.62 28.36
N PHE A 152 -2.65 8.52 27.45
CA PHE A 152 -3.49 9.65 27.02
C PHE A 152 -4.63 9.19 26.12
N HIS A 153 -4.38 8.24 25.22
CA HIS A 153 -5.41 7.61 24.39
C HIS A 153 -6.33 6.73 25.24
N ASP A 154 -5.83 6.03 26.26
CA ASP A 154 -6.63 5.36 27.28
C ASP A 154 -7.52 6.37 28.03
N ARG A 155 -6.94 7.48 28.53
CA ARG A 155 -7.72 8.55 29.21
C ARG A 155 -8.72 9.25 28.28
N LYS A 156 -8.36 9.52 27.02
CA LYS A 156 -9.23 10.12 26.00
C LYS A 156 -10.35 9.15 25.61
N GLN A 157 -10.01 7.88 25.42
CA GLN A 157 -10.96 6.80 25.25
C GLN A 157 -11.79 6.62 26.53
N ARG A 158 -11.34 7.01 27.71
CA ARG A 158 -12.17 6.99 28.93
C ARG A 158 -13.05 8.23 29.07
N GLN A 159 -12.63 9.39 28.55
CA GLN A 159 -13.29 10.69 28.73
C GLN A 159 -14.21 11.13 27.59
N GLY A 160 -14.12 10.56 26.38
CA GLY A 160 -14.83 11.11 25.21
C GLY A 160 -15.38 10.11 24.20
N GLN A 161 -15.76 8.89 24.63
CA GLN A 161 -15.98 7.72 23.76
C GLN A 161 -16.89 7.95 22.55
N ASP A 162 -16.29 7.88 21.35
CA ASP A 162 -16.89 7.13 20.26
C ASP A 162 -16.31 5.71 20.27
N PRO A 163 -17.04 4.69 20.80
CA PRO A 163 -16.58 3.31 20.82
C PRO A 163 -16.41 2.71 19.41
N HIS A 164 -16.80 3.45 18.37
CA HIS A 164 -16.68 3.04 16.97
C HIS A 164 -15.43 3.60 16.27
N GLN A 165 -14.56 4.33 16.97
CA GLN A 165 -13.29 4.81 16.42
C GLN A 165 -12.36 3.63 16.09
N MET A 166 -11.96 3.49 14.82
CA MET A 166 -10.92 2.54 14.41
C MET A 166 -9.55 3.07 14.84
N LEU A 167 -8.72 2.20 15.39
CA LEU A 167 -7.36 2.53 15.82
C LEU A 167 -6.34 1.82 14.95
N ALA A 168 -5.19 2.47 14.76
CA ALA A 168 -4.03 1.91 14.10
C ALA A 168 -2.79 2.03 14.98
N TYR A 169 -1.84 1.10 14.85
CA TYR A 169 -0.61 1.09 15.65
C TYR A 169 0.63 0.86 14.77
N ASN A 170 1.66 1.68 15.00
CA ASN A 170 2.98 1.51 14.39
C ASN A 170 3.83 0.58 15.25
N LEU A 171 4.11 -0.62 14.76
CA LEU A 171 5.03 -1.59 15.32
C LEU A 171 6.46 -1.17 14.94
N SER A 172 6.91 -0.05 15.53
CA SER A 172 8.07 0.67 15.03
C SER A 172 9.37 -0.15 15.12
N PRO A 173 10.17 -0.24 14.04
CA PRO A 173 11.50 -0.83 14.08
C PRO A 173 12.55 0.11 14.71
N SER A 174 12.18 1.36 15.01
CA SER A 174 13.04 2.27 15.80
C SER A 174 13.05 1.92 17.28
N PHE A 175 12.11 1.08 17.73
CA PHE A 175 12.11 0.53 19.08
C PHE A 175 13.05 -0.68 19.15
N ASN A 176 13.86 -0.74 20.21
CA ASN A 176 14.66 -1.93 20.49
C ASN A 176 13.78 -2.95 21.22
N TRP A 177 13.18 -3.86 20.45
CA TRP A 177 12.28 -4.90 20.96
C TRP A 177 12.95 -5.83 21.98
N ASP A 178 14.22 -6.16 21.79
CA ASP A 178 14.96 -7.02 22.74
C ASP A 178 15.26 -6.31 24.07
N ALA A 179 15.49 -4.99 24.03
CA ALA A 179 15.74 -4.19 25.23
C ALA A 179 14.44 -3.76 25.95
N ALA A 180 13.27 -4.17 25.45
CA ALA A 180 11.97 -3.80 26.01
C ALA A 180 11.68 -4.45 27.37
N GLY A 181 12.45 -5.46 27.75
CA GLY A 181 12.16 -6.29 28.92
C GLY A 181 10.94 -7.20 28.73
N MET A 182 10.52 -7.42 27.48
CA MET A 182 9.46 -8.35 27.11
C MET A 182 10.04 -9.74 26.85
N SER A 183 9.30 -10.78 27.25
CA SER A 183 9.57 -12.16 26.85
C SER A 183 9.19 -12.42 25.39
N ASP A 184 9.74 -13.47 24.78
CA ASP A 184 9.39 -13.89 23.42
C ASP A 184 7.89 -14.12 23.26
N THR A 185 7.23 -14.69 24.27
CA THR A 185 5.77 -14.89 24.26
C THR A 185 5.01 -13.56 24.26
N GLU A 186 5.45 -12.56 25.03
CA GLU A 186 4.82 -11.24 25.03
C GLU A 186 5.02 -10.52 23.68
N ILE A 187 6.17 -10.69 23.05
CA ILE A 187 6.43 -10.16 21.70
C ILE A 187 5.56 -10.86 20.66
N GLU A 188 5.45 -12.19 20.73
CA GLU A 188 4.61 -13.00 19.85
C GLU A 188 3.13 -12.62 19.95
N THR A 189 2.61 -12.44 21.17
CA THR A 189 1.19 -12.11 21.38
C THR A 189 0.88 -10.63 21.22
N PHE A 190 1.88 -9.73 21.17
CA PHE A 190 1.72 -8.28 21.18
C PHE A 190 0.67 -7.76 20.17
N VAL A 191 0.74 -8.24 18.93
CA VAL A 191 -0.22 -7.87 17.87
C VAL A 191 -1.64 -8.33 18.20
N THR A 192 -1.79 -9.54 18.72
CA THR A 192 -3.09 -10.08 19.10
C THR A 192 -3.65 -9.35 20.32
N ASP A 193 -2.79 -8.98 21.27
CA ASP A 193 -3.17 -8.27 22.48
C ASP A 193 -3.67 -6.84 22.16
N LEU A 194 -2.95 -6.11 21.30
CA LEU A 194 -3.42 -4.80 20.81
C LEU A 194 -4.71 -4.90 20.00
N ALA A 195 -4.89 -5.96 19.20
CA ALA A 195 -6.14 -6.16 18.46
C ALA A 195 -7.37 -6.24 19.40
N ARG A 196 -7.21 -6.86 20.59
CA ARG A 196 -8.26 -6.93 21.62
C ARG A 196 -8.63 -5.57 22.22
N LEU A 197 -7.72 -4.61 22.15
CA LEU A 197 -7.92 -3.22 22.58
C LEU A 197 -8.56 -2.33 21.49
N GLY A 198 -8.75 -2.84 20.27
CA GLY A 198 -9.43 -2.13 19.17
C GLY A 198 -8.51 -1.62 18.06
N PHE A 199 -7.22 -1.97 18.08
CA PHE A 199 -6.29 -1.71 16.98
C PHE A 199 -6.57 -2.68 15.83
N CYS A 200 -7.33 -2.23 14.82
CA CYS A 200 -7.76 -3.08 13.70
C CYS A 200 -6.79 -3.05 12.50
N TRP A 201 -5.79 -2.18 12.53
CA TRP A 201 -4.74 -2.12 11.52
C TRP A 201 -3.38 -1.80 12.15
N MET A 202 -2.36 -2.59 11.85
CA MET A 202 -1.01 -2.39 12.38
C MET A 202 0.03 -2.54 11.29
N PHE A 203 1.18 -1.89 11.47
CA PHE A 203 2.24 -1.96 10.45
C PHE A 203 3.62 -1.74 11.05
N ILE A 204 4.63 -2.41 10.48
CA ILE A 204 6.05 -2.10 10.73
C ILE A 204 6.52 -1.16 9.63
N THR A 205 6.89 0.08 9.97
CA THR A 205 7.15 1.12 8.98
C THR A 205 8.32 0.83 8.04
N LEU A 206 9.39 0.21 8.53
CA LEU A 206 10.65 0.05 7.79
C LEU A 206 11.07 -1.42 7.58
N ALA A 207 10.15 -2.39 7.72
CA ALA A 207 10.56 -3.79 7.64
C ALA A 207 11.12 -4.16 6.26
N GLY A 208 10.53 -3.65 5.17
CA GLY A 208 11.05 -3.89 3.83
C GLY A 208 12.49 -3.38 3.67
N PHE A 209 12.81 -2.23 4.28
CA PHE A 209 14.17 -1.67 4.26
C PHE A 209 15.17 -2.53 5.05
N HIS A 210 14.81 -2.93 6.28
CA HIS A 210 15.70 -3.76 7.09
C HIS A 210 15.86 -5.18 6.53
N SER A 211 14.80 -5.78 5.98
CA SER A 211 14.84 -7.09 5.33
C SER A 211 15.74 -7.09 4.11
N ASP A 212 15.61 -6.10 3.21
CA ASP A 212 16.48 -5.96 2.05
C ASP A 212 17.93 -5.75 2.45
N ALA A 213 18.18 -4.79 3.35
CA ALA A 213 19.54 -4.48 3.79
C ALA A 213 20.23 -5.71 4.42
N LEU A 214 19.51 -6.47 5.25
CA LEU A 214 20.03 -7.68 5.87
C LEU A 214 20.29 -8.79 4.84
N GLY A 215 19.33 -9.03 3.93
CA GLY A 215 19.43 -10.03 2.87
C GLY A 215 20.64 -9.78 1.97
N ILE A 216 20.76 -8.56 1.45
CA ILE A 216 21.89 -8.14 0.60
C ILE A 216 23.21 -8.18 1.36
N THR A 217 23.25 -7.75 2.63
CA THR A 217 24.48 -7.80 3.43
C THR A 217 24.97 -9.24 3.63
N ARG A 218 24.06 -10.18 3.92
CA ARG A 218 24.41 -11.61 4.08
C ARG A 218 24.95 -12.18 2.78
N PHE A 219 24.24 -11.94 1.67
CA PHE A 219 24.66 -12.44 0.36
C PHE A 219 26.00 -11.85 -0.09
N ALA A 220 26.16 -10.53 -0.07
CA ALA A 220 27.40 -9.87 -0.52
C ALA A 220 28.62 -10.33 0.29
N ARG A 221 28.47 -10.48 1.62
CA ARG A 221 29.54 -10.98 2.49
C ARG A 221 29.97 -12.39 2.11
N ASP A 222 29.03 -13.27 1.85
CA ASP A 222 29.32 -14.66 1.52
C ASP A 222 29.83 -14.82 0.08
N TYR A 223 29.22 -14.10 -0.87
CA TYR A 223 29.63 -14.05 -2.27
C TYR A 223 31.07 -13.56 -2.44
N SER A 224 31.49 -12.55 -1.66
CA SER A 224 32.88 -12.06 -1.68
C SER A 224 33.93 -13.13 -1.32
N LYS A 225 33.52 -14.20 -0.65
CA LYS A 225 34.41 -15.30 -0.21
C LYS A 225 34.26 -16.56 -1.06
N ARG A 226 33.02 -16.93 -1.41
CA ARG A 226 32.71 -18.23 -2.04
C ARG A 226 32.23 -18.12 -3.48
N GLY A 227 32.10 -16.90 -4.02
CA GLY A 227 31.60 -16.65 -5.36
C GLY A 227 30.25 -17.32 -5.60
N MET A 228 30.09 -17.98 -6.75
CA MET A 228 28.83 -18.57 -7.18
C MET A 228 28.23 -19.59 -6.21
N LEU A 229 29.03 -20.24 -5.37
CA LEU A 229 28.49 -21.18 -4.39
C LEU A 229 27.56 -20.49 -3.38
N ALA A 230 27.87 -19.26 -3.00
CA ALA A 230 27.00 -18.46 -2.12
C ALA A 230 25.64 -18.17 -2.75
N TYR A 231 25.61 -17.88 -4.06
CA TYR A 231 24.36 -17.66 -4.80
C TYR A 231 23.54 -18.94 -4.94
N VAL A 232 24.19 -20.04 -5.34
CA VAL A 232 23.51 -21.32 -5.56
C VAL A 232 22.90 -21.85 -4.26
N GLU A 233 23.63 -21.79 -3.15
CA GLU A 233 23.16 -22.28 -1.86
C GLU A 233 22.20 -21.33 -1.15
N GLY A 234 22.58 -20.06 -1.03
CA GLY A 234 21.86 -19.08 -0.21
C GLY A 234 20.67 -18.42 -0.91
N VAL A 235 20.60 -18.47 -2.24
CA VAL A 235 19.52 -17.84 -3.03
C VAL A 235 18.80 -18.89 -3.87
N GLN A 236 19.44 -19.43 -4.89
CA GLN A 236 18.74 -20.25 -5.90
C GLN A 236 18.12 -21.54 -5.33
N ARG A 237 18.85 -22.29 -4.50
CA ARG A 237 18.32 -23.50 -3.85
C ARG A 237 17.28 -23.14 -2.78
N ALA A 238 17.47 -22.04 -2.06
CA ALA A 238 16.52 -21.57 -1.06
C ALA A 238 15.18 -21.18 -1.72
N GLU A 239 15.21 -20.38 -2.79
CA GLU A 239 14.02 -20.04 -3.58
C GLU A 239 13.30 -21.29 -4.10
N ARG A 240 14.05 -22.28 -4.59
CA ARG A 240 13.46 -23.56 -5.02
C ARG A 240 12.78 -24.29 -3.87
N ASN A 241 13.42 -24.36 -2.71
CA ASN A 241 12.90 -25.08 -1.55
C ASN A 241 11.68 -24.40 -0.93
N GLU A 242 11.64 -23.07 -0.95
CA GLU A 242 10.53 -22.27 -0.42
C GLU A 242 9.42 -22.00 -1.46
N GLY A 243 9.64 -22.36 -2.73
CA GLY A 243 8.68 -22.16 -3.81
C GLY A 243 8.51 -20.69 -4.20
N VAL A 244 9.59 -19.91 -4.14
CA VAL A 244 9.57 -18.48 -4.51
C VAL A 244 9.49 -18.34 -6.02
N GLU A 245 8.46 -17.64 -6.50
CA GLU A 245 8.13 -17.51 -7.93
C GLU A 245 9.19 -16.77 -8.76
N THR A 246 9.99 -15.91 -8.12
CA THR A 246 11.07 -15.16 -8.76
C THR A 246 12.20 -16.06 -9.27
N LEU A 247 12.27 -17.31 -8.82
CA LEU A 247 13.15 -18.33 -9.41
C LEU A 247 12.92 -18.45 -10.93
N LYS A 248 11.64 -18.41 -11.35
CA LYS A 248 11.20 -18.34 -12.76
C LYS A 248 10.94 -16.89 -13.14
N HIS A 249 12.03 -16.12 -13.18
CA HIS A 249 12.01 -14.66 -13.34
C HIS A 249 11.43 -14.17 -14.67
N GLN A 250 11.53 -14.93 -15.78
CA GLN A 250 10.90 -14.56 -17.05
C GLN A 250 9.39 -14.73 -16.95
N GLY A 251 8.93 -15.89 -16.49
CA GLY A 251 7.51 -16.14 -16.24
C GLY A 251 6.92 -15.10 -15.29
N TRP A 252 7.61 -14.83 -14.18
CA TRP A 252 7.24 -13.81 -13.21
C TRP A 252 7.18 -12.40 -13.80
N SER A 253 8.13 -12.03 -14.68
CA SER A 253 8.15 -10.71 -15.34
C SER A 253 7.05 -10.51 -16.38
N GLY A 254 6.25 -11.55 -16.67
CA GLY A 254 5.10 -11.48 -17.55
C GLY A 254 5.41 -11.78 -19.02
N THR A 255 6.48 -12.51 -19.30
CA THR A 255 6.86 -12.87 -20.68
C THR A 255 5.73 -13.55 -21.45
N GLU A 256 4.96 -14.44 -20.80
CA GLU A 256 3.79 -15.09 -21.41
C GLU A 256 2.68 -14.09 -21.79
N LEU A 257 2.47 -13.05 -20.97
CA LEU A 257 1.48 -12.02 -21.25
C LEU A 257 1.91 -11.18 -22.46
N VAL A 258 3.19 -10.84 -22.56
CA VAL A 258 3.74 -10.10 -23.71
C VAL A 258 3.64 -10.93 -24.99
N ASP A 259 4.00 -12.22 -24.93
CA ASP A 259 3.88 -13.13 -26.06
C ASP A 259 2.39 -13.29 -26.50
N ALA A 260 1.45 -13.35 -25.55
CA ALA A 260 0.02 -13.39 -25.84
C ALA A 260 -0.48 -12.09 -26.51
N MET A 261 -0.03 -10.93 -26.05
CA MET A 261 -0.33 -9.64 -26.69
C MET A 261 0.23 -9.59 -28.10
N GLN A 262 1.48 -10.01 -28.31
CA GLN A 262 2.12 -10.01 -29.62
C GLN A 262 1.40 -10.95 -30.59
N ASN A 263 1.06 -12.16 -30.16
CA ASN A 263 0.32 -13.12 -30.98
C ASN A 263 -1.08 -12.60 -31.34
N THR A 264 -1.75 -11.91 -30.42
CA THR A 264 -3.05 -11.29 -30.68
C THR A 264 -2.97 -10.20 -31.77
N ILE A 265 -1.93 -9.35 -31.73
CA ILE A 265 -1.74 -8.25 -32.70
C ILE A 265 -1.26 -8.78 -34.05
N THR A 266 -0.43 -9.82 -34.06
CA THR A 266 0.19 -10.41 -35.27
C THR A 266 -0.63 -11.53 -35.91
N GLY A 267 -1.74 -11.95 -35.30
CA GLY A 267 -2.54 -13.07 -35.78
C GLY A 267 -1.83 -14.43 -35.69
N GLY A 268 -0.87 -14.58 -34.76
CA GLY A 268 -0.09 -15.81 -34.57
C GLY A 268 1.07 -16.01 -35.54
N LEU A 269 1.45 -14.98 -36.32
CA LEU A 269 2.57 -15.03 -37.28
C LEU A 269 3.90 -14.50 -36.71
N SER A 270 3.98 -14.29 -35.39
CA SER A 270 5.19 -13.77 -34.74
C SER A 270 6.33 -14.80 -34.71
N SER A 271 7.48 -14.46 -35.29
CA SER A 271 8.71 -15.27 -35.27
C SER A 271 9.65 -14.94 -34.10
N THR A 272 9.30 -13.97 -33.25
CA THR A 272 10.16 -13.44 -32.17
C THR A 272 9.54 -13.67 -30.79
N ASN A 273 8.84 -14.78 -30.57
CA ASN A 273 8.27 -15.08 -29.24
C ASN A 273 9.40 -15.35 -28.24
N THR A 274 9.20 -14.84 -27.03
CA THR A 274 10.24 -14.82 -26.00
C THR A 274 10.36 -16.19 -25.31
N MET A 275 9.26 -16.93 -25.20
CA MET A 275 9.20 -18.31 -24.68
C MET A 275 9.37 -19.38 -25.77
N GLY A 276 10.52 -19.38 -26.45
CA GLY A 276 10.87 -20.37 -27.49
C GLY A 276 11.56 -21.65 -26.98
N HIS A 277 11.85 -22.60 -27.88
CA HIS A 277 12.66 -23.79 -27.57
C HIS A 277 14.07 -23.36 -27.10
N GLY A 278 14.46 -23.74 -25.88
CA GLY A 278 15.78 -23.49 -25.31
C GLY A 278 15.86 -22.40 -24.22
N VAL A 279 14.72 -21.88 -23.73
CA VAL A 279 14.71 -20.93 -22.61
C VAL A 279 15.27 -21.54 -21.32
N THR A 280 16.06 -20.75 -20.61
CA THR A 280 16.77 -21.15 -19.38
C THR A 280 15.83 -21.56 -18.25
N GLU A 281 14.57 -21.14 -18.28
CA GLU A 281 13.56 -21.53 -17.29
C GLU A 281 13.22 -23.03 -17.27
N ALA A 282 13.47 -23.76 -18.36
CA ALA A 282 13.28 -25.21 -18.39
C ALA A 282 14.22 -25.96 -17.42
N GLN A 283 15.21 -25.28 -16.84
CA GLN A 283 16.19 -25.82 -15.90
C GLN A 283 15.79 -25.63 -14.42
N PHE A 284 14.63 -24.99 -14.14
CA PHE A 284 14.17 -24.65 -12.79
C PHE A 284 12.86 -25.31 -12.38
#